data_AF-A0A844GJ16-F1
#
_entry.id   AF-A0A844GJ16-F1
#
_cell.length_a   1.000
_cell.length_b   1.000
_cell.length_c   1.000
_cell.angle_alpha   90.00
_cell.angle_beta   90.00
_cell.angle_gamma   90.00
#
_symmetry.space_group_name_H-M   'P 1'
#
loop_
_entity.id
_entity.type
_entity.pdbx_description
1 polymer ?
#
loop_
_entity_poly.entity_id
_entity_poly.type
_entity_poly.pdbx_seq_one_letter_code
_entity_poly.pdbx_strand_id
1 'polypeptide(L)'
;MPHVLKMKDGKLLTPFGIRDLLDAVQDYAGEELRWEIESYIDTNVGDIDDYEKEYDRMEQDNERLADHQRSVLCNIRDEVEALDTLLQDTRLNRRRMQGTVRIIQQMINREL
;
A
#
# COMPACT_ATOMS: atom_id res chain seq x y z
N MET A 1 14.31 20.71 4.49
CA MET A 1 15.12 21.73 5.21
C MET A 1 16.22 22.20 4.26
N PRO A 2 16.52 23.50 4.15
CA PRO A 2 17.58 23.98 3.27
C PRO A 2 18.95 23.56 3.83
N HIS A 3 19.73 22.86 3.02
CA HIS A 3 21.12 22.56 3.33
C HIS A 3 22.00 23.71 2.83
N VAL A 4 23.04 24.09 3.58
CA VAL A 4 24.01 25.11 3.14
C VAL A 4 25.34 24.43 2.90
N LEU A 5 25.85 24.54 1.67
CA LEU A 5 27.11 23.97 1.24
C LEU A 5 28.16 25.08 1.10
N LYS A 6 29.35 24.83 1.64
CA LYS A 6 30.51 25.71 1.43
C LYS A 6 31.35 25.15 0.29
N MET A 7 31.46 25.91 -0.78
CA MET A 7 32.22 25.56 -1.98
C MET A 7 33.73 25.74 -1.73
N LYS A 8 34.56 25.12 -2.59
CA LYS A 8 36.04 25.19 -2.46
C LYS A 8 36.59 26.61 -2.61
N ASP A 9 35.91 27.48 -3.34
CA ASP A 9 36.27 28.90 -3.49
C ASP A 9 35.81 29.77 -2.30
N GLY A 10 35.16 29.16 -1.30
CA GLY A 10 34.66 29.83 -0.11
C GLY A 10 33.24 30.40 -0.26
N LYS A 11 32.63 30.34 -1.44
CA LYS A 11 31.23 30.75 -1.63
C LYS A 11 30.28 29.78 -0.93
N LEU A 12 29.14 30.31 -0.51
CA LEU A 12 28.05 29.53 0.06
C LEU A 12 27.00 29.27 -1.01
N LEU A 13 26.62 28.01 -1.16
CA LEU A 13 25.51 27.57 -1.98
C LEU A 13 24.39 27.08 -1.07
N THR A 14 23.17 27.55 -1.31
CA THR A 14 21.97 27.07 -0.62
C THR A 14 21.07 26.42 -1.68
N PRO A 15 21.16 25.09 -1.87
CA PRO A 15 20.33 24.39 -2.84
C PRO A 15 18.91 24.24 -2.30
N PHE A 16 17.93 24.52 -3.15
CA PHE A 16 16.51 24.24 -2.93
C PHE A 16 16.07 22.94 -3.61
N GLY A 17 16.86 22.44 -4.56
CA GLY A 17 16.61 21.15 -5.21
C GLY A 17 17.84 20.55 -5.88
N ILE A 18 17.66 19.37 -6.48
CA ILE A 18 18.74 18.60 -7.12
C ILE A 18 19.33 19.32 -8.33
N ARG A 19 18.52 20.15 -9.03
CA ARG A 19 19.00 20.98 -10.15
C ARG A 19 20.02 22.02 -9.70
N ASP A 20 19.79 22.68 -8.56
CA ASP A 20 20.75 23.65 -8.02
C ASP A 20 22.10 22.99 -7.67
N LEU A 21 22.07 21.71 -7.27
CA LEU A 21 23.28 20.91 -7.05
C LEU A 21 23.96 20.55 -8.37
N LEU A 22 23.20 20.12 -9.39
CA LEU A 22 23.73 19.80 -10.71
C LEU A 22 24.35 21.03 -11.40
N ASP A 23 23.72 22.20 -11.28
CA ASP A 23 24.27 23.46 -11.79
C ASP A 23 25.58 23.81 -11.09
N ALA A 24 25.68 23.61 -9.77
CA ALA A 24 26.94 23.77 -9.06
C ALA A 24 28.00 22.73 -9.46
N VAL A 25 27.61 21.49 -9.78
CA VAL A 25 28.55 20.51 -10.33
C VAL A 25 29.06 20.97 -11.69
N GLN A 26 28.20 21.52 -12.55
CA GLN A 26 28.60 22.06 -13.84
C GLN A 26 29.62 23.20 -13.70
N ASP A 27 29.31 24.17 -12.84
CA ASP A 27 30.13 25.37 -12.63
C ASP A 27 31.52 25.07 -12.05
N TYR A 28 31.64 24.04 -11.21
CA TYR A 28 32.87 23.77 -10.45
C TYR A 28 33.62 22.49 -10.87
N ALA A 29 32.93 21.52 -11.44
CA ALA A 29 33.49 20.23 -11.83
C ALA A 29 33.27 19.88 -13.31
N GLY A 30 32.52 20.71 -14.04
CA GLY A 30 32.33 20.59 -15.49
C GLY A 30 31.07 19.83 -15.89
N GLU A 31 30.71 20.00 -17.16
CA GLU A 31 29.47 19.48 -17.72
C GLU A 31 29.46 17.94 -17.78
N GLU A 32 30.58 17.29 -18.09
CA GLU A 32 30.67 15.83 -18.13
C GLU A 32 30.23 15.16 -16.82
N LEU A 33 30.71 15.67 -15.67
CA LEU A 33 30.31 15.14 -14.37
C LEU A 33 28.86 15.46 -14.02
N ARG A 34 28.34 16.64 -14.42
CA ARG A 34 26.92 16.97 -14.29
C ARG A 34 26.06 15.94 -15.02
N TRP A 35 26.39 15.63 -16.27
CA TRP A 35 25.66 14.68 -17.10
C TRP A 35 25.69 13.25 -16.53
N GLU A 36 26.84 12.78 -16.05
CA GLU A 36 26.95 11.46 -15.40
C GLU A 36 26.06 11.36 -14.15
N ILE A 37 26.05 12.40 -13.31
CA ILE A 37 25.22 12.41 -12.10
C ILE A 37 23.73 12.52 -12.46
N GLU A 38 23.36 13.37 -13.42
CA GLU A 38 21.99 13.52 -13.91
C GLU A 38 21.47 12.20 -14.51
N SER A 39 22.28 11.53 -15.34
CA SER A 39 21.93 10.22 -15.91
C SER A 39 21.76 9.15 -14.84
N TYR A 40 22.61 9.15 -13.81
CA TYR A 40 22.46 8.24 -12.67
C TYR A 40 21.16 8.51 -11.90
N ILE A 41 20.82 9.78 -11.67
CA ILE A 41 19.57 10.16 -11.00
C ILE A 41 18.36 9.75 -11.83
N ASP A 42 18.32 10.08 -13.12
CA ASP A 42 17.20 9.71 -13.99
C ASP A 42 17.00 8.19 -14.04
N THR A 43 18.10 7.43 -14.13
CA THR A 43 18.03 5.95 -14.22
C THR A 43 17.67 5.28 -12.90
N ASN A 44 18.11 5.83 -11.75
CA ASN A 44 17.99 5.13 -10.45
C ASN A 44 16.98 5.77 -9.49
N VAL A 45 16.58 7.02 -9.72
CA VAL A 45 15.69 7.81 -8.85
C VAL A 45 14.41 8.21 -9.60
N GLY A 46 14.44 8.27 -10.94
CA GLY A 46 13.29 8.69 -11.77
C GLY A 46 12.02 7.86 -11.59
N ASP A 47 12.15 6.57 -11.25
CA ASP A 47 11.01 5.67 -11.09
C ASP A 47 10.46 5.61 -9.65
N ILE A 48 11.12 6.26 -8.67
CA ILE A 48 10.72 6.13 -7.24
C ILE A 48 9.31 6.69 -7.01
N ASP A 49 8.95 7.81 -7.64
CA ASP A 49 7.60 8.39 -7.56
C ASP A 49 6.52 7.46 -8.15
N ASP A 50 6.87 6.60 -9.11
CA ASP A 50 5.96 5.62 -9.68
C ASP A 50 5.82 4.40 -8.74
N TYR A 51 6.94 3.95 -8.16
CA TYR A 51 6.93 2.90 -7.15
C TYR A 51 6.12 3.29 -5.92
N GLU A 52 6.25 4.51 -5.39
CA GLU A 52 5.45 4.98 -4.25
C GLU A 52 3.94 4.91 -4.56
N LYS A 53 3.53 5.34 -5.77
CA LYS A 53 2.12 5.26 -6.20
C LYS A 53 1.62 3.82 -6.39
N GLU A 54 2.47 2.90 -6.82
CA GLU A 54 2.13 1.48 -6.89
C GLU A 54 2.01 0.87 -5.48
N TYR A 55 2.90 1.24 -4.55
CA TYR A 55 2.79 0.82 -3.15
C TYR A 55 1.51 1.31 -2.49
N ASP A 56 1.16 2.59 -2.65
CA ASP A 56 -0.09 3.16 -2.13
C ASP A 56 -1.33 2.42 -2.68
N ARG A 57 -1.30 2.07 -3.98
CA ARG A 57 -2.38 1.29 -4.61
C ARG A 57 -2.46 -0.14 -4.05
N MET A 58 -1.33 -0.81 -3.90
CA MET A 58 -1.29 -2.14 -3.30
C MET A 58 -1.78 -2.14 -1.85
N GLU A 59 -1.39 -1.13 -1.06
CA GLU A 59 -1.87 -0.96 0.31
C GLU A 59 -3.38 -0.79 0.35
N GLN A 60 -3.92 0.10 -0.49
CA GLN A 60 -5.37 0.32 -0.58
C GLN A 60 -6.13 -0.93 -1.01
N ASP A 61 -5.65 -1.68 -2.00
CA ASP A 61 -6.29 -2.92 -2.43
C ASP A 61 -6.22 -4.00 -1.35
N ASN A 62 -5.13 -4.07 -0.60
CA ASN A 62 -4.99 -4.99 0.52
C ASN A 62 -5.92 -4.64 1.68
N GLU A 63 -6.09 -3.35 2.01
CA GLU A 63 -7.08 -2.88 2.99
C GLU A 63 -8.50 -3.27 2.57
N ARG A 64 -8.85 -3.03 1.30
CA ARG A 64 -10.16 -3.41 0.75
C ARG A 64 -10.39 -4.91 0.81
N LEU A 65 -9.38 -5.72 0.51
CA LEU A 65 -9.45 -7.17 0.64
C LEU A 65 -9.65 -7.60 2.09
N ALA A 66 -8.92 -6.99 3.04
CA ALA A 66 -9.05 -7.28 4.46
C ALA A 66 -10.44 -6.93 5.01
N ASP A 67 -10.99 -5.78 4.62
CA ASP A 67 -12.34 -5.37 4.99
C ASP A 67 -13.42 -6.28 4.39
N HIS A 68 -13.25 -6.68 3.11
CA HIS A 68 -14.12 -7.66 2.47
C HIS A 68 -14.11 -9.01 3.21
N GLN A 69 -12.92 -9.56 3.49
CA GLN A 69 -12.78 -10.81 4.24
C GLN A 69 -13.37 -10.70 5.65
N ARG A 70 -13.18 -9.57 6.33
CA ARG A 70 -13.77 -9.32 7.65
C ARG A 70 -15.30 -9.32 7.59
N SER A 71 -15.89 -8.68 6.58
CA SER A 71 -17.34 -8.66 6.36
C SER A 71 -17.91 -10.07 6.17
N VAL A 72 -17.28 -10.87 5.30
CA VAL A 72 -17.64 -12.27 5.05
C VAL A 72 -17.61 -13.08 6.34
N LEU A 73 -16.51 -12.99 7.10
CA LEU A 73 -16.35 -13.74 8.35
C LEU A 73 -17.38 -13.32 9.41
N CYS A 74 -17.71 -12.03 9.51
CA CYS A 74 -18.80 -11.56 10.37
C CYS A 74 -20.13 -12.17 9.96
N ASN A 75 -20.47 -12.15 8.67
CA ASN A 75 -21.72 -12.74 8.19
C ASN A 75 -21.81 -14.25 8.48
N ILE A 76 -20.71 -14.98 8.28
CA ILE A 76 -20.63 -16.41 8.61
C ILE A 76 -20.79 -16.61 10.12
N ARG A 77 -20.12 -15.81 10.95
CA ARG A 77 -20.22 -15.89 12.41
C ARG A 77 -21.67 -15.69 12.87
N ASP A 78 -22.36 -14.69 12.34
CA ASP A 78 -23.74 -14.38 12.73
C ASP A 78 -24.69 -15.55 12.37
N GLU A 79 -24.49 -16.21 11.22
CA GLU A 79 -25.23 -17.43 10.86
C GLU A 79 -24.86 -18.63 11.75
N VAL A 80 -23.59 -18.76 12.16
CA VAL A 80 -23.16 -19.79 13.12
C VAL A 80 -23.78 -19.56 14.50
N GLU A 81 -23.87 -18.33 14.97
CA GLU A 81 -24.55 -17.98 16.23
C GLU A 81 -26.05 -18.28 16.17
N ALA A 82 -26.69 -18.02 15.02
CA ALA A 82 -28.08 -18.41 14.80
C ALA A 82 -28.26 -19.94 14.85
N LEU A 83 -27.31 -20.70 14.30
CA LEU A 83 -27.31 -22.16 14.37
C LEU A 83 -27.12 -22.65 15.81
N ASP A 84 -26.21 -22.05 16.58
CA ASP A 84 -25.99 -22.39 17.99
C ASP A 84 -27.26 -22.18 18.82
N THR A 85 -27.96 -21.06 18.59
CA THR A 85 -29.26 -20.79 19.22
C THR A 85 -30.29 -21.89 18.91
N LEU A 86 -30.37 -22.32 17.64
CA LEU A 86 -31.27 -23.42 17.24
C LEU A 86 -30.89 -24.78 17.84
N LEU A 87 -29.62 -24.99 18.19
CA LEU A 87 -29.16 -26.21 18.86
C LEU A 87 -29.53 -26.23 20.35
N GLN A 88 -29.64 -25.05 20.97
CA GLN A 88 -30.05 -24.91 22.37
C GLN A 88 -31.58 -25.04 22.56
N ASP A 89 -32.37 -25.00 21.49
CA ASP A 89 -33.82 -25.19 21.56
C ASP A 89 -34.19 -26.57 22.14
N THR A 90 -35.19 -26.59 23.05
CA THR A 90 -35.73 -27.80 23.69
C THR A 90 -36.19 -28.88 22.69
N ARG A 91 -36.52 -28.48 21.45
CA ARG A 91 -36.88 -29.37 20.34
C ARG A 91 -36.13 -28.99 19.08
N LEU A 92 -35.20 -29.84 18.68
CA LEU A 92 -34.38 -29.64 17.49
C LEU A 92 -35.19 -29.62 16.19
N ASN A 93 -35.11 -28.50 15.45
CA ASN A 93 -35.72 -28.36 14.14
C ASN A 93 -34.69 -28.56 13.01
N ARG A 94 -34.55 -29.82 12.57
CA ARG A 94 -33.58 -30.21 11.53
C ARG A 94 -33.73 -29.45 10.21
N ARG A 95 -34.95 -29.10 9.81
CA ARG A 95 -35.18 -28.32 8.57
C ARG A 95 -34.62 -26.91 8.68
N ARG A 96 -34.81 -26.24 9.83
CA ARG A 96 -34.26 -24.91 10.08
C ARG A 96 -32.74 -24.93 10.12
N MET A 97 -32.15 -25.88 10.85
CA MET A 97 -30.69 -26.04 10.92
C MET A 97 -30.07 -26.29 9.54
N GLN A 98 -30.69 -27.14 8.72
CA GLN A 98 -30.24 -27.36 7.33
C GLN A 98 -30.32 -26.09 6.46
N GLY A 99 -31.28 -25.19 6.75
CA GLY A 99 -31.38 -23.89 6.09
C GLY A 99 -30.17 -23.02 6.39
N THR A 100 -29.85 -22.83 7.67
CA THR A 100 -28.68 -22.03 8.12
C THR A 100 -27.37 -22.60 7.57
N VAL A 101 -27.18 -23.92 7.63
CA VAL A 101 -25.99 -24.58 7.06
C VAL A 101 -25.86 -24.33 5.55
N ARG A 102 -26.96 -24.33 4.79
CA ARG A 102 -26.92 -24.00 3.36
C ARG A 102 -26.50 -22.55 3.11
N ILE A 103 -26.96 -21.61 3.94
CA ILE A 103 -26.60 -20.19 3.81
C ILE A 103 -25.09 -20.03 4.04
N ILE A 104 -24.55 -20.64 5.10
CA ILE A 104 -23.11 -20.64 5.39
C ILE A 104 -22.32 -21.25 4.23
N GLN A 105 -22.75 -22.39 3.69
CA GLN A 105 -22.10 -23.01 2.52
C GLN A 105 -22.13 -22.10 1.29
N GLN A 106 -23.22 -21.39 1.05
CA GLN A 106 -23.31 -20.42 -0.05
C GLN A 106 -22.38 -19.22 0.14
N MET A 107 -22.22 -18.73 1.38
CA MET A 107 -21.26 -17.68 1.68
C MET A 107 -19.83 -18.14 1.42
N ILE A 108 -19.45 -19.33 1.91
CA ILE A 108 -18.11 -19.89 1.71
C ILE A 108 -17.82 -20.13 0.22
N ASN A 109 -18.76 -20.73 -0.52
CA ASN A 109 -18.57 -21.03 -1.95
C ASN A 109 -18.51 -19.79 -2.85
N ARG A 110 -18.92 -18.60 -2.36
CA ARG A 110 -18.75 -17.34 -3.10
C ARG A 110 -17.36 -16.74 -2.93
N GLU A 111 -16.63 -17.19 -1.91
CA GLU A 111 -15.34 -16.64 -1.49
C GLU A 111 -14.16 -17.53 -1.87
N LEU A 112 -14.42 -18.80 -2.20
CA LEU A 112 -13.46 -19.78 -2.73
C LEU A 112 -13.55 -19.89 -4.25
#